data_AF-A0A1L3GM07-F1
#
_entry.id   AF-A0A1L3GM07-F1
#
_cell.length_a   1.000
_cell.length_b   1.000
_cell.length_c   1.000
_cell.angle_alpha   90.00
_cell.angle_beta   90.00
_cell.angle_gamma   90.00
#
_symmetry.space_group_name_H-M   'P 1'
#
loop_
_entity.id
_entity.type
_entity.pdbx_description
1 polymer ?
#
loop_
_entity_poly.entity_id
_entity_poly.type
_entity_poly.pdbx_seq_one_letter_code
_entity_poly.pdbx_strand_id
1 'polypeptide(L)'
;MINKREVKPILHRQKCKNCDFYTIYQAVPVGDKAIDTCTHCQYAVEIPWDHEIKAAFKNKEKFLKGLEEFYPEIAELKNPGDHISLDD
;
A
#
# COMPACT_ATOMS: atom_id res chain seq x y z
N MET A 1 -10.71 31.96 -1.21
CA MET A 1 -11.08 30.56 -0.94
C MET A 1 -9.95 29.67 -1.44
N ILE A 2 -9.20 29.03 -0.54
CA ILE A 2 -8.13 28.11 -0.95
C ILE A 2 -8.84 26.84 -1.44
N ASN A 3 -8.79 26.60 -2.75
CA ASN A 3 -9.16 25.31 -3.32
C ASN A 3 -8.20 24.25 -2.73
N LYS A 4 -8.59 23.63 -1.62
CA LYS A 4 -7.98 22.39 -1.15
C LYS A 4 -8.31 21.34 -2.20
N ARG A 5 -7.45 21.17 -3.20
CA ARG A 5 -7.51 20.01 -4.09
C ARG A 5 -7.42 18.79 -3.18
N GLU A 6 -8.53 18.09 -2.99
CA GLU A 6 -8.56 16.82 -2.26
C GLU A 6 -7.69 15.83 -3.04
N VAL A 7 -6.48 15.60 -2.55
CA VAL A 7 -5.62 14.57 -3.14
C VAL A 7 -6.14 13.24 -2.61
N LYS A 8 -6.69 12.43 -3.51
CA LYS A 8 -7.24 11.13 -3.17
C LYS A 8 -6.14 10.21 -2.61
N PRO A 9 -6.45 9.40 -1.60
CA PRO A 9 -5.51 8.39 -1.11
C PRO A 9 -5.14 7.41 -2.22
N ILE A 10 -3.91 6.91 -2.18
CA ILE A 10 -3.45 5.84 -3.07
C ILE A 10 -3.52 4.53 -2.31
N LEU A 11 -4.21 3.55 -2.89
CA LEU A 11 -4.17 2.17 -2.42
C LEU A 11 -3.08 1.41 -3.17
N HIS A 12 -2.29 0.64 -2.44
CA HIS A 12 -1.25 -0.24 -3.00
C HIS A 12 -1.06 -1.46 -2.10
N ARG A 13 -0.68 -2.60 -2.67
CA ARG A 13 -0.40 -3.83 -1.92
C ARG A 13 1.06 -3.85 -1.48
N GLN A 14 1.32 -4.38 -0.29
CA GLN A 14 2.66 -4.68 0.20
C GLN A 14 2.64 -5.66 1.39
N LYS A 15 3.78 -6.32 1.67
CA LYS A 15 3.99 -7.04 2.94
C LYS A 15 4.15 -6.02 4.07
N CYS A 16 3.31 -6.12 5.10
CA CYS A 16 3.41 -5.29 6.28
C CYS A 16 4.56 -5.77 7.17
N LYS A 17 5.47 -4.88 7.58
CA LYS A 17 6.57 -5.22 8.49
C LYS A 17 6.14 -5.40 9.96
N ASN A 18 4.92 -5.01 10.30
CA ASN A 18 4.43 -5.06 11.68
C ASN A 18 3.57 -6.31 11.96
N CYS A 19 2.75 -6.74 11.02
CA CYS A 19 1.91 -7.93 11.17
C CYS A 19 2.27 -9.06 10.20
N ASP A 20 3.31 -8.89 9.38
CA ASP A 20 3.82 -9.86 8.41
C ASP A 20 2.85 -10.37 7.33
N PHE A 21 1.62 -9.84 7.28
CA PHE A 21 0.68 -10.12 6.20
C PHE A 21 0.99 -9.30 4.94
N TYR A 22 0.80 -9.92 3.77
CA TYR A 22 0.57 -9.17 2.53
C TYR A 22 -0.84 -8.59 2.56
N THR A 23 -0.95 -7.29 2.37
CA THR A 23 -2.22 -6.56 2.55
C THR A 23 -2.21 -5.27 1.74
N ILE A 24 -3.35 -4.58 1.73
CA ILE A 24 -3.50 -3.26 1.14
C ILE A 24 -3.06 -2.19 2.13
N TYR A 25 -2.31 -1.23 1.63
CA TYR A 25 -1.97 0.00 2.33
C TYR A 25 -2.69 1.19 1.71
N GLN A 26 -2.94 2.19 2.53
CA GLN A 26 -3.51 3.46 2.15
C GLN A 26 -2.51 4.58 2.42
N ALA A 27 -2.00 5.19 1.34
CA ALA A 27 -1.14 6.36 1.42
C ALA A 27 -1.98 7.64 1.32
N VAL A 28 -2.00 8.42 2.39
CA VAL A 28 -2.72 9.70 2.48
C VAL A 28 -1.70 10.85 2.50
N PRO A 29 -1.70 11.76 1.51
CA PRO A 29 -0.77 12.89 1.50
C PRO A 29 -1.12 13.93 2.56
N VAL A 30 -0.08 14.37 3.27
CA VAL A 30 -0.12 15.41 4.30
C VAL A 30 1.08 16.33 4.08
N GLY A 31 0.86 17.42 3.33
CA GLY A 31 1.92 18.37 3.00
C GLY A 31 2.94 17.80 2.01
N ASP A 32 4.19 17.71 2.44
CA ASP A 32 5.36 17.18 1.72
C ASP A 32 5.60 15.68 1.97
N LYS A 33 4.75 15.05 2.79
CA LYS A 33 4.81 13.63 3.14
C LYS A 33 3.48 12.94 2.84
N ALA A 34 3.47 11.62 2.94
CA ALA A 34 2.26 10.82 3.06
C ALA A 34 2.34 9.90 4.27
N ILE A 35 1.19 9.69 4.89
CA ILE A 35 0.99 8.65 5.91
C ILE A 35 0.56 7.40 5.18
N ASP A 36 1.42 6.39 5.16
CA ASP A 36 1.17 5.09 4.54
C ASP A 36 0.74 4.09 5.62
N THR A 37 -0.54 3.73 5.60
CA THR A 37 -1.19 2.95 6.66
C THR A 37 -1.57 1.56 6.18
N CYS A 38 -1.15 0.54 6.92
CA CYS A 38 -1.60 -0.84 6.75
C CYS A 38 -3.09 -0.93 7.03
N THR A 39 -3.90 -1.31 6.03
CA THR A 39 -5.36 -1.37 6.22
C THR A 39 -5.79 -2.56 7.09
N HIS A 40 -4.92 -3.55 7.28
CA HIS A 40 -5.17 -4.69 8.17
C HIS A 40 -4.89 -4.38 9.65
N CYS A 41 -3.67 -3.94 9.99
CA CYS A 41 -3.24 -3.76 11.39
C CYS A 41 -3.12 -2.31 11.86
N GLN A 42 -3.43 -1.33 11.00
CA GLN A 42 -3.37 0.11 11.28
C GLN A 42 -1.96 0.65 11.60
N TYR A 43 -0.91 -0.15 11.39
CA TYR A 43 0.46 0.33 11.44
C TYR A 43 0.68 1.38 10.35
N ALA A 44 1.14 2.56 10.75
CA ALA A 44 1.35 3.70 9.86
C ALA A 44 2.81 4.13 9.84
N VAL A 45 3.29 4.53 8.66
CA VAL A 45 4.63 5.11 8.48
C VAL A 45 4.57 6.38 7.65
N GLU A 46 5.48 7.30 7.93
CA GLU A 46 5.67 8.47 7.08
C GLU A 46 6.57 8.13 5.90
N ILE A 47 6.15 8.50 4.69
CA ILE A 47 6.93 8.38 3.47
C ILE A 47 6.99 9.74 2.74
N PRO A 48 8.07 10.05 1.99
CA PRO A 48 8.13 11.26 1.18
C PRO A 48 7.00 11.30 0.15
N TRP A 49 6.32 12.44 -0.01
CA TRP A 49 5.31 12.63 -1.05
C TRP A 49 5.90 13.41 -2.23
N ASP A 50 6.77 12.74 -2.99
CA ASP A 50 7.47 13.29 -4.14
C ASP A 50 6.94 12.75 -5.48
N HIS A 51 7.65 13.08 -6.56
CA HIS A 51 7.29 12.66 -7.91
C HIS A 51 7.58 11.17 -8.19
N GLU A 52 8.37 10.51 -7.35
CA GLU A 52 8.79 9.12 -7.50
C GLU A 52 7.86 8.14 -6.77
N ILE A 53 7.07 8.60 -5.80
CA ILE A 53 6.20 7.74 -4.98
C ILE A 53 5.28 6.82 -5.80
N LYS A 54 4.74 7.33 -6.92
CA LYS A 54 3.92 6.53 -7.84
C LYS A 54 4.71 5.43 -8.54
N ALA A 55 5.96 5.71 -8.90
CA ALA A 55 6.86 4.73 -9.48
C ALA A 55 7.24 3.66 -8.45
N ALA A 56 7.49 4.06 -7.20
CA ALA A 56 7.75 3.14 -6.10
C ALA A 56 6.58 2.17 -5.85
N PHE A 57 5.34 2.68 -5.78
CA PHE A 57 4.15 1.81 -5.65
C PHE A 57 3.96 0.89 -6.86
N LYS A 58 4.18 1.39 -8.08
CA LYS A 58 4.10 0.56 -9.29
C LYS A 58 5.13 -0.57 -9.30
N ASN A 59 6.34 -0.31 -8.81
CA ASN A 59 7.39 -1.33 -8.72
C ASN A 59 7.03 -2.42 -7.69
N LYS A 60 6.46 -2.05 -6.53
CA LYS A 60 5.92 -3.01 -5.54
C LYS A 60 4.81 -3.85 -6.14
N GLU A 61 3.86 -3.24 -6.84
CA GLU A 61 2.79 -3.96 -7.53
C GLU A 61 3.32 -4.94 -8.58
N LYS A 62 4.36 -4.55 -9.34
CA LYS A 62 4.99 -5.46 -10.32
C LYS A 62 5.63 -6.67 -9.63
N PHE A 63 6.28 -6.46 -8.49
CA PHE A 63 6.84 -7.55 -7.70
C PHE A 63 5.75 -8.52 -7.21
N LEU A 64 4.66 -7.98 -6.65
CA LEU A 64 3.55 -8.81 -6.16
C LEU A 64 2.84 -9.58 -7.28
N LYS A 65 2.68 -8.98 -8.45
CA LYS A 65 2.18 -9.70 -9.65
C LYS A 65 3.08 -10.85 -10.07
N GLY A 66 4.39 -10.75 -9.84
CA GLY A 66 5.31 -11.87 -10.05
C GLY A 66 5.11 -12.99 -9.03
N LEU A 67 4.74 -12.65 -7.79
CA LEU A 67 4.43 -13.64 -6.75
C LEU A 67 3.08 -14.34 -6.98
N GLU A 68 2.13 -13.70 -7.67
CA GLU A 68 0.82 -14.30 -8.03
C GLU A 68 0.95 -15.61 -8.84
N GLU A 69 2.08 -15.84 -9.52
CA GLU A 69 2.36 -17.11 -10.21
C GLU A 69 2.52 -18.29 -9.24
N PHE A 70 3.07 -18.04 -8.05
CA PHE A 70 3.32 -19.05 -7.02
C PHE A 70 2.24 -19.05 -5.93
N TYR A 71 1.67 -17.87 -5.65
CA TYR A 71 0.71 -17.60 -4.58
C TYR A 71 -0.51 -16.86 -5.16
N PRO A 72 -1.44 -17.58 -5.80
CA PRO A 72 -2.59 -16.97 -6.49
C PRO A 72 -3.50 -16.16 -5.55
N GLU A 73 -3.48 -16.45 -4.24
CA GLU A 73 -4.20 -15.69 -3.20
C GLU A 73 -3.77 -14.22 -3.12
N ILE A 74 -2.57 -13.85 -3.58
CA ILE A 74 -2.13 -12.44 -3.67
C ILE A 74 -3.06 -11.63 -4.59
N ALA A 75 -3.61 -12.26 -5.64
CA ALA A 75 -4.52 -11.63 -6.58
C ALA A 75 -5.88 -11.27 -5.92
N GLU A 76 -6.21 -11.89 -4.78
CA GLU A 76 -7.46 -11.66 -4.07
C GLU A 76 -7.41 -10.45 -3.12
N LEU A 77 -6.24 -9.84 -2.91
CA LEU A 77 -6.09 -8.58 -2.18
C LEU A 77 -6.67 -7.40 -2.99
N LYS A 78 -7.96 -7.13 -2.87
CA LYS A 78 -8.70 -6.14 -3.69
C LYS A 78 -9.24 -4.96 -2.88
N ASN A 79 -9.55 -5.19 -1.60
CA ASN A 79 -10.22 -4.25 -0.72
C ASN A 79 -9.39 -3.94 0.54
N PRO A 80 -9.51 -2.72 1.10
CA PRO A 80 -8.92 -2.40 2.40
C PRO A 80 -9.34 -3.43 3.47
N GLY A 81 -8.37 -3.92 4.24
CA GLY A 81 -8.55 -4.98 5.25
C GLY A 81 -8.22 -6.38 4.75
N ASP A 82 -8.18 -6.61 3.44
CA ASP A 82 -7.74 -7.90 2.87
C ASP A 82 -6.30 -8.18 3.27
N HIS A 83 -6.03 -9.42 3.70
CA HIS A 83 -4.71 -9.84 4.16
C HIS A 83 -4.50 -11.34 3.93
N ILE A 84 -3.27 -11.71 3.60
CA ILE A 84 -2.84 -13.10 3.43
C ILE A 84 -1.47 -13.31 4.08
N SER A 85 -1.31 -14.45 4.75
CA SER A 85 -0.02 -14.93 5.22
C SER A 85 0.50 -15.89 4.17
N LEU A 86 1.74 -15.70 3.73
CA LEU A 86 2.45 -16.67 2.89
C LEU A 86 3.49 -17.47 3.69
N ASP A 87 3.50 -17.26 5.01
CA ASP A 87 4.30 -18.06 5.93
C ASP A 87 3.51 -19.33 6.25
N ASP A 88 3.94 -20.46 5.66
CA ASP A 88 3.64 -21.84 6.06
C ASP A 88 4.41 -22.23 7.33
#